data_AF-A0AAV8WTF6-F1
#
_entry.id   AF-A0AAV8WTF6-F1
#
_cell.length_a   1.000
_cell.length_b   1.000
_cell.length_c   1.000
_cell.angle_alpha   90.00
_cell.angle_beta   90.00
_cell.angle_gamma   90.00
#
_symmetry.space_group_name_H-M   'P 1'
#
loop_
_entity.id
_entity.type
_entity.pdbx_description
1 polymer ?
#
loop_
_entity_poly.entity_id
_entity_poly.type
_entity_poly.pdbx_seq_one_letter_code
_entity_poly.pdbx_strand_id
1 'polypeptide(L)'
;MDYVHSVYLSDAYLQVFIMCFKDYKKYIVDGTFQKEEFIKSGKTKGIRRFLKMFTETYMFLAFLDSVLHNPENLLAFDKKIPMYGSEESNIILNKMLEWNR
;
A
#
# COMPACT_ATOMS: atom_id res chain seq x y z
N MET A 1 18.66 1.98 -20.45
CA MET A 1 18.63 1.60 -19.02
C MET A 1 17.51 2.28 -18.25
N ASP A 2 17.06 3.48 -18.66
CA ASP A 2 16.04 4.26 -17.94
C ASP A 2 14.67 3.57 -17.81
N TYR A 3 14.25 2.80 -18.83
CA TYR A 3 13.01 2.03 -18.78
C TYR A 3 13.02 0.96 -17.68
N VAL A 4 14.14 0.26 -17.53
CA VAL A 4 14.31 -0.78 -16.49
C VAL A 4 14.31 -0.14 -15.09
N HIS A 5 14.94 1.03 -14.94
CA HIS A 5 14.92 1.79 -13.69
C HIS A 5 13.51 2.30 -13.32
N SER A 6 12.72 2.73 -14.31
CA SER A 6 11.34 3.19 -14.09
C SER A 6 10.41 2.06 -13.62
N VAL A 7 10.59 0.84 -14.14
CA VAL A 7 9.84 -0.34 -13.72
C VAL A 7 10.13 -0.69 -12.26
N TYR A 8 11.41 -0.76 -11.86
CA TYR A 8 11.76 -1.06 -10.47
C TYR A 8 11.27 0.01 -9.49
N LEU A 9 11.36 1.28 -9.86
CA LEU A 9 10.86 2.37 -9.02
C LEU A 9 9.34 2.29 -8.82
N SER A 10 8.60 1.98 -9.89
CA SER A 10 7.15 1.78 -9.83
C SER A 10 6.77 0.59 -8.94
N ASP A 11 7.54 -0.50 -9.02
CA ASP A 11 7.37 -1.67 -8.14
C ASP A 11 7.66 -1.34 -6.67
N ALA A 12 8.68 -0.53 -6.38
CA ALA A 12 8.95 -0.10 -5.01
C ALA A 12 7.81 0.74 -4.43
N TYR A 13 7.26 1.68 -5.20
CA TYR A 13 6.08 2.44 -4.77
C TYR A 13 4.88 1.54 -4.55
N LEU A 14 4.61 0.61 -5.47
CA LEU A 14 3.52 -0.36 -5.34
C LEU A 14 3.70 -1.24 -4.09
N GLN A 15 4.92 -1.68 -3.81
CA GLN A 15 5.22 -2.49 -2.63
C GLN A 15 5.04 -1.73 -1.33
N VAL A 16 5.49 -0.47 -1.26
CA VAL A 16 5.25 0.40 -0.10
C VAL A 16 3.75 0.61 0.10
N PHE A 17 3.02 0.82 -0.99
CA PHE A 17 1.57 0.93 -0.97
C PHE A 17 0.93 -0.35 -0.41
N ILE A 18 1.23 -1.51 -1.00
CA ILE A 18 0.69 -2.79 -0.53
C ILE A 18 1.06 -3.05 0.92
N MET A 19 2.30 -2.80 1.34
CA MET A 19 2.70 -3.03 2.73
C MET A 19 1.97 -2.14 3.74
N CYS A 20 1.63 -0.91 3.35
CA CYS A 20 0.85 0.00 4.19
C CYS A 20 -0.64 -0.35 4.18
N PHE A 21 -1.17 -0.80 3.04
CA PHE A 21 -2.61 -0.94 2.83
C PHE A 21 -3.10 -2.38 2.82
N LYS A 22 -2.27 -3.43 2.85
CA LYS A 22 -2.72 -4.83 2.69
C LYS A 22 -3.85 -5.27 3.62
N ASP A 23 -3.94 -4.64 4.79
CA ASP A 23 -4.94 -4.95 5.81
C ASP A 23 -6.14 -3.99 5.80
N TYR A 24 -6.24 -3.06 4.84
CA TYR A 24 -7.23 -1.96 4.83
C TYR A 24 -8.68 -2.45 5.00
N LYS A 25 -9.03 -3.60 4.38
CA LYS A 25 -10.38 -4.18 4.46
C LYS A 25 -10.81 -4.53 5.88
N LYS A 26 -9.86 -4.84 6.77
CA LYS A 26 -10.14 -5.13 8.19
C LYS A 26 -10.65 -3.90 8.96
N TYR A 27 -10.39 -2.72 8.41
CA TYR A 27 -10.81 -1.44 8.99
C TYR A 27 -12.07 -0.90 8.32
N ILE A 28 -12.74 -1.70 7.49
CA ILE A 28 -14.07 -1.37 6.98
C ILE A 28 -15.08 -2.13 7.84
N VAL A 29 -15.82 -1.40 8.66
CA VAL A 29 -16.83 -1.95 9.58
C VAL A 29 -18.13 -1.25 9.28
N ASP A 30 -19.19 -2.02 9.02
CA ASP A 30 -20.53 -1.51 8.70
C ASP A 30 -20.52 -0.46 7.57
N GLY A 31 -19.75 -0.73 6.50
CA GLY A 31 -19.62 0.16 5.35
C GLY A 31 -18.81 1.44 5.60
N THR A 32 -18.20 1.58 6.78
CA THR A 32 -17.44 2.77 7.17
C THR A 32 -15.98 2.43 7.42
N PHE A 33 -15.08 3.27 6.90
CA PHE A 33 -13.64 3.12 7.13
C PHE A 33 -13.19 3.72 8.47
N GLN A 34 -12.67 2.86 9.34
CA GLN A 34 -12.14 3.18 10.67
C GLN A 34 -10.71 3.76 10.56
N LYS A 35 -10.61 5.01 10.09
CA LYS A 35 -9.33 5.69 9.79
C LYS A 35 -8.33 5.67 10.96
N GLU A 36 -8.78 5.99 12.17
CA GLU A 36 -7.89 6.06 13.34
C GLU A 36 -7.31 4.69 13.72
N GLU A 37 -8.13 3.64 13.65
CA GLU A 37 -7.69 2.27 13.91
C GLU A 37 -6.71 1.77 12.84
N PHE A 38 -6.95 2.12 11.58
CA PHE A 38 -6.02 1.85 10.49
C PHE A 38 -4.67 2.55 10.70
N ILE A 39 -4.66 3.82 11.12
CA ILE A 39 -3.41 4.54 11.39
C ILE A 39 -2.65 3.88 12.56
N LYS A 40 -3.37 3.48 13.62
CA LYS A 40 -2.77 2.82 14.80
C LYS A 40 -2.14 1.48 14.47
N SER A 41 -2.62 0.77 13.43
CA SER A 41 -2.07 -0.52 13.02
C SER A 41 -0.65 -0.45 12.43
N GLY A 42 -0.17 0.75 12.09
CA GLY A 42 1.19 0.95 11.61
C GLY A 42 2.22 0.49 12.65
N LYS A 43 3.08 -0.48 12.28
CA LYS A 43 4.07 -1.10 13.19
C LYS A 43 5.07 -0.11 13.77
N THR A 44 5.51 0.87 12.97
CA THR A 44 6.54 1.85 13.38
C THR A 44 5.97 3.27 13.42
N LYS A 45 6.63 4.16 14.18
CA LYS A 45 6.26 5.59 14.22
C LYS A 45 6.30 6.26 12.83
N GLY A 46 7.25 5.84 11.99
CA GLY A 46 7.37 6.31 10.60
C GLY A 46 6.15 5.91 9.77
N ILE A 47 5.76 4.64 9.83
CA ILE A 47 4.56 4.15 9.14
C ILE A 47 3.32 4.88 9.64
N ARG A 48 3.13 5.04 10.95
CA ARG A 48 1.98 5.77 11.50
C ARG A 48 1.91 7.23 11.01
N ARG A 49 3.05 7.92 10.94
CA ARG A 49 3.13 9.27 10.37
C ARG A 49 2.78 9.30 8.89
N PHE A 50 3.30 8.35 8.13
CA PHE A 50 2.97 8.20 6.71
C PHE A 50 1.48 7.95 6.52
N LEU A 51 0.89 6.98 7.22
CA LEU A 51 -0.54 6.67 7.15
C LEU A 51 -1.39 7.90 7.51
N LYS A 52 -1.02 8.64 8.55
CA LYS A 52 -1.71 9.87 8.94
C LYS A 52 -1.74 10.88 7.79
N MET A 53 -0.58 11.20 7.21
CA MET A 53 -0.49 12.13 6.08
C MET A 53 -1.23 11.59 4.85
N PHE A 54 -1.02 10.32 4.51
CA PHE A 54 -1.56 9.75 3.28
C PHE A 54 -3.08 9.65 3.29
N THR A 55 -3.68 9.30 4.43
CA THR A 55 -5.14 9.24 4.61
C THR A 55 -5.84 10.60 4.57
N GLU A 56 -5.10 11.69 4.36
CA GLU A 56 -5.60 13.04 4.12
C GLU A 56 -5.46 13.46 2.64
N THR A 57 -4.86 12.61 1.80
CA THR A 57 -4.67 12.91 0.37
C THR A 57 -5.92 12.60 -0.45
N TYR A 58 -6.12 13.36 -1.53
CA TYR A 58 -7.17 13.07 -2.52
C TYR A 58 -7.03 11.69 -3.13
N MET A 59 -5.80 11.20 -3.32
CA MET A 59 -5.55 9.86 -3.83
C MET A 59 -6.14 8.79 -2.90
N PHE A 60 -5.94 8.92 -1.58
CA PHE A 60 -6.53 7.99 -0.63
C PHE A 60 -8.05 8.09 -0.57
N LEU A 61 -8.60 9.31 -0.62
CA LEU A 61 -10.05 9.50 -0.63
C LEU A 61 -10.70 8.87 -1.86
N ALA A 62 -10.10 9.03 -3.04
CA ALA A 62 -10.57 8.40 -4.28
C ALA A 62 -10.44 6.86 -4.24
N PHE A 63 -9.33 6.36 -3.66
CA PHE A 63 -9.17 4.93 -3.41
C PHE A 63 -10.27 4.41 -2.49
N LEU A 64 -10.54 5.08 -1.36
CA LEU A 64 -11.55 4.67 -0.40
C LEU A 64 -12.96 4.73 -0.99
N ASP A 65 -13.25 5.74 -1.79
CA ASP A 65 -14.52 5.83 -2.52
C ASP A 65 -14.71 4.64 -3.46
N SER A 66 -13.65 4.27 -4.19
CA SER A 66 -13.64 3.07 -5.04
C SER A 66 -13.85 1.80 -4.24
N VAL A 67 -13.22 1.68 -3.05
CA VAL A 67 -13.39 0.54 -2.15
C VAL A 67 -14.83 0.36 -1.70
N LEU A 68 -15.49 1.46 -1.33
CA LEU A 68 -16.83 1.41 -0.72
C LEU A 68 -17.94 1.27 -1.76
N HIS A 69 -17.77 1.87 -2.94
CA HIS A 69 -18.81 1.96 -3.95
C HIS A 69 -18.60 1.07 -5.18
N ASN A 70 -17.34 0.74 -5.52
CA ASN A 70 -16.99 -0.03 -6.73
C ASN A 70 -15.86 -1.04 -6.45
N PRO A 71 -16.00 -1.94 -5.45
CA PRO A 71 -14.93 -2.83 -4.99
C PRO A 71 -14.38 -3.77 -6.08
N GLU A 72 -15.18 -4.10 -7.09
CA GLU A 72 -14.79 -4.91 -8.25
C GLU A 72 -13.64 -4.29 -9.07
N ASN A 73 -13.51 -2.96 -9.06
CA ASN A 73 -12.41 -2.26 -9.72
C ASN A 73 -11.06 -2.53 -9.06
N LEU A 74 -11.06 -3.03 -7.82
CA LEU A 74 -9.86 -3.30 -7.04
C LEU A 74 -9.42 -4.76 -7.08
N LEU A 75 -10.12 -5.64 -7.81
CA LEU A 75 -9.75 -7.07 -7.90
C LEU A 75 -8.30 -7.28 -8.39
N ALA A 76 -7.83 -6.46 -9.33
CA ALA A 76 -6.44 -6.53 -9.81
C ALA A 76 -5.44 -6.08 -8.75
N PHE A 77 -5.79 -5.07 -7.96
CA PHE A 77 -4.98 -4.58 -6.85
C PHE A 77 -4.95 -5.59 -5.70
N ASP A 78 -6.10 -6.17 -5.35
CA ASP A 78 -6.21 -7.20 -4.31
C ASP A 78 -5.39 -8.44 -4.64
N LYS A 79 -5.30 -8.84 -5.93
CA LYS A 79 -4.41 -9.93 -6.38
C LYS A 79 -2.93 -9.62 -6.18
N LYS A 80 -2.55 -8.34 -6.14
CA LYS A 80 -1.18 -7.90 -5.89
C LYS A 80 -0.83 -7.94 -4.40
N ILE A 81 -1.80 -7.77 -3.50
CA ILE A 81 -1.58 -7.86 -2.05
C ILE A 81 -0.86 -9.15 -1.61
N PRO A 82 -1.28 -10.36 -2.01
CA PRO A 82 -0.57 -11.60 -1.66
C PRO A 82 0.78 -11.74 -2.38
N MET A 83 0.92 -11.18 -3.59
CA MET A 83 2.19 -11.21 -4.34
C MET A 83 3.28 -10.36 -3.68
N TYR A 84 2.95 -9.15 -3.20
CA TYR A 84 3.90 -8.23 -2.57
C TYR A 84 3.90 -8.31 -1.02
N GLY A 85 2.96 -9.07 -0.45
CA GLY A 85 2.82 -9.29 0.98
C GLY A 85 3.57 -10.53 1.51
N SER A 86 4.12 -11.36 0.62
CA SER A 86 4.94 -12.53 0.94
C SER A 86 6.38 -12.14 1.30
N GLU A 87 7.08 -12.97 2.07
CA GLU A 87 8.49 -12.77 2.45
C GLU A 87 9.42 -12.58 1.24
N GLU A 88 9.08 -13.19 0.10
CA GLU A 88 9.83 -13.06 -1.17
C GLU A 88 9.87 -11.63 -1.70
N SER A 89 8.91 -10.79 -1.31
CA SER A 89 8.86 -9.38 -1.72
C SER A 89 9.98 -8.57 -1.09
N ASN A 90 10.46 -8.96 0.10
CA ASN A 90 11.62 -8.32 0.73
C ASN A 90 12.90 -8.53 -0.08
N ILE A 91 12.98 -9.57 -0.91
CA ILE A 91 14.13 -9.83 -1.79
C ILE A 91 14.28 -8.71 -2.82
N ILE A 92 13.17 -8.23 -3.40
CA ILE A 92 13.17 -7.13 -4.36
C ILE A 92 13.65 -5.85 -3.69
N LEU A 93 13.12 -5.54 -2.51
CA LEU A 93 13.45 -4.34 -1.74
C LEU A 93 14.93 -4.34 -1.31
N ASN A 94 15.46 -5.49 -0.90
CA ASN A 94 16.88 -5.66 -0.59
C ASN A 94 17.76 -5.47 -1.83
N LYS A 95 17.39 -6.05 -2.97
CA LYS A 95 18.12 -5.85 -4.24
C LYS A 95 18.14 -4.38 -4.67
N MET A 96 17.05 -3.64 -4.46
CA MET A 96 16.99 -2.21 -4.77
C MET A 96 17.84 -1.36 -3.82
N LEU A 97 17.94 -1.73 -2.53
CA LEU A 97 18.83 -1.08 -1.57
C LEU A 97 20.31 -1.38 -1.85
N GLU A 98 20.62 -2.59 -2.32
CA GLU A 98 21.96 -2.98 -2.76
C GLU A 98 22.41 -2.24 -4.02
N TRP A 99 21.50 -1.94 -4.94
CA TRP A 99 21.83 -1.22 -6.18
C TRP A 99 22.17 0.28 -5.97
N ASN A 100 21.78 0.86 -4.82
CA ASN A 100 22.15 2.24 -4.45
C ASN A 100 23.47 2.32 -3.65
N ARG A 101 24.20 1.20 -3.51
CA ARG A 101 25.58 1.14 -2.97
C ARG A 101 26.58 0.92 -4.08
#